data_AF-A0A7W1CPZ8-F1
#
_entry.id   AF-A0A7W1CPZ8-F1
#
_cell.length_a   1.000
_cell.length_b   1.000
_cell.length_c   1.000
_cell.angle_alpha   90.00
_cell.angle_beta   90.00
_cell.angle_gamma   90.00
#
_symmetry.space_group_name_H-M   'P 1'
#
loop_
_entity.id
_entity.type
_entity.pdbx_description
1 polymer ?
#
loop_
_entity_poly.entity_id
_entity_poly.type
_entity_poly.pdbx_seq_one_letter_code
_entity_poly.pdbx_strand_id
1 'polypeptide(L)'
;MGQLVAVTEKASTSPGVVRFELNRALTGMGHEYFGATAEAFGPRPAAELARRLFATGRVAAVHVYANIVTVELAKGESSAGLGDVVRNLYRYWHAGMQPPTFDDLQPEEEA
;
A
#
# COMPACT_ATOMS: atom_id res chain seq x y z
N MET A 1 -3.94 -17.36 6.91
CA MET A 1 -2.60 -16.95 6.43
C MET A 1 -2.79 -16.19 5.13
N GLY A 2 -2.64 -14.86 5.12
CA GLY A 2 -2.76 -14.06 3.89
C GLY A 2 -1.62 -14.40 2.93
N GLN A 3 -1.92 -14.57 1.64
CA GLN A 3 -0.90 -14.79 0.62
C GLN A 3 -0.08 -13.51 0.41
N LEU A 4 1.24 -13.60 0.48
CA LEU A 4 2.14 -12.49 0.20
C LEU A 4 2.07 -12.10 -1.27
N VAL A 5 2.12 -10.79 -1.54
CA VAL A 5 2.23 -10.28 -2.91
C VAL A 5 3.70 -10.32 -3.32
N ALA A 6 3.99 -10.93 -4.46
CA ALA A 6 5.34 -10.85 -5.03
C ALA A 6 5.54 -9.44 -5.58
N VAL A 7 6.66 -8.80 -5.23
CA VAL A 7 6.95 -7.41 -5.59
C VAL A 7 8.36 -7.32 -6.16
N THR A 8 8.45 -6.81 -7.37
CA THR A 8 9.70 -6.46 -8.05
C THR A 8 9.85 -4.95 -8.10
N GLU A 9 10.93 -4.43 -7.55
CA GLU A 9 11.28 -3.01 -7.65
C GLU A 9 12.03 -2.75 -8.97
N LYS A 10 11.64 -1.70 -9.68
CA LYS A 10 12.33 -1.20 -10.87
C LYS A 10 12.61 0.29 -10.71
N ALA A 11 13.85 0.66 -10.99
CA ALA A 11 14.24 2.05 -11.10
C ALA A 11 13.51 2.71 -12.28
N SER A 12 13.14 3.97 -12.11
CA SER A 12 12.67 4.83 -13.19
C SER A 12 13.83 5.63 -13.78
N THR A 13 13.69 6.09 -15.02
CA THR A 13 14.59 7.09 -15.60
C THR A 13 14.35 8.49 -15.02
N SER A 14 13.21 8.71 -14.37
CA SER A 14 12.90 9.93 -13.63
C SER A 14 13.49 9.85 -12.21
N PRO A 15 14.42 10.73 -11.85
CA PRO A 15 14.98 10.75 -10.50
C PRO A 15 13.89 10.91 -9.44
N GLY A 16 14.02 10.18 -8.33
CA GLY A 16 13.03 10.20 -7.24
C GLY A 16 11.77 9.37 -7.52
N VAL A 17 11.67 8.69 -8.66
CA VAL A 17 10.53 7.81 -8.97
C VAL A 17 10.97 6.36 -8.96
N VAL A 18 10.20 5.52 -8.27
CA VAL A 18 10.38 4.07 -8.25
C VAL A 18 9.09 3.36 -8.65
N ARG A 19 9.22 2.23 -9.34
CA ARG A 19 8.09 1.40 -9.73
C ARG A 19 8.15 0.05 -9.04
N PHE A 20 7.03 -0.37 -8.49
CA PHE A 20 6.81 -1.72 -7.99
C PHE A 20 5.86 -2.45 -8.93
N GLU A 21 6.29 -3.60 -9.43
CA GLU A 21 5.47 -4.51 -10.23
C GLU A 21 5.06 -5.69 -9.37
N LEU A 22 3.76 -5.96 -9.31
CA LEU A 22 3.14 -6.95 -8.43
C LEU A 22 2.61 -8.14 -9.24
N ASN A 23 2.51 -9.31 -8.65
CA ASN A 23 1.80 -10.45 -9.25
C ASN A 23 0.26 -10.38 -9.05
N ARG A 24 -0.26 -9.24 -8.61
CA ARG A 24 -1.67 -9.02 -8.31
C ARG A 24 -2.09 -7.61 -8.72
N ALA A 25 -3.25 -7.49 -9.36
CA ALA A 25 -3.85 -6.20 -9.65
C ALA A 25 -4.49 -5.60 -8.39
N LEU A 26 -4.21 -4.32 -8.13
CA LEU A 26 -4.78 -3.53 -7.03
C LEU A 26 -5.96 -2.68 -7.49
N THR A 27 -5.97 -2.29 -8.77
CA THR A 27 -7.06 -1.55 -9.42
C THR A 27 -7.54 -2.30 -10.66
N GLY A 28 -8.71 -1.92 -11.18
CA GLY A 28 -9.23 -2.40 -12.46
C GLY A 28 -8.62 -1.64 -13.65
N MET A 29 -9.47 -1.08 -14.51
CA MET A 29 -9.04 -0.27 -15.66
C MET A 29 -8.70 1.19 -15.30
N GLY A 30 -8.91 1.58 -14.04
CA GLY A 30 -8.72 2.95 -13.56
C GLY A 30 -7.30 3.22 -13.10
N HIS A 31 -6.83 4.44 -13.39
CA HIS A 31 -5.66 5.05 -12.78
C HIS A 31 -6.08 5.72 -11.47
N GLU A 32 -5.39 5.39 -10.39
CA GLU A 32 -5.57 6.06 -9.11
C GLU A 32 -4.31 6.85 -8.77
N TYR A 33 -4.45 8.12 -8.43
CA TYR A 33 -3.38 8.99 -8.00
C TYR A 33 -3.71 9.60 -6.65
N PHE A 34 -2.70 9.66 -5.78
CA PHE A 34 -2.80 10.27 -4.46
C PHE A 34 -1.58 11.17 -4.27
N GLY A 35 -1.81 12.46 -4.03
CA GLY A 35 -0.79 13.44 -3.64
C GLY A 35 -0.63 13.59 -2.13
N ALA A 36 -1.57 13.08 -1.34
CA ALA A 36 -1.53 13.14 0.12
C ALA A 36 -2.40 12.06 0.77
N THR A 37 -2.14 11.76 2.05
CA THR A 37 -2.94 10.82 2.85
C THR A 37 -4.44 11.16 2.89
N ALA A 38 -4.79 12.46 2.85
CA ALA A 38 -6.18 12.91 2.89
C ALA A 38 -7.00 12.51 1.65
N GLU A 39 -6.35 12.31 0.50
CA GLU A 39 -7.00 11.86 -0.75
C GLU A 39 -7.21 10.35 -0.77
N ALA A 40 -6.46 9.61 0.05
CA ALA A 40 -6.50 8.16 0.13
C ALA A 40 -7.61 7.68 1.08
N PHE A 41 -8.88 7.92 0.73
CA PHE A 41 -10.04 7.54 1.54
C PHE A 41 -10.69 6.21 1.12
N GLY A 42 -11.39 5.59 2.08
CA GLY A 42 -12.17 4.37 1.88
C GLY A 42 -11.35 3.07 1.91
N PRO A 43 -12.02 1.92 1.68
CA PRO A 43 -11.45 0.59 1.88
C PRO A 43 -10.70 0.02 0.66
N ARG A 44 -10.58 0.81 -0.43
CA ARG A 44 -9.96 0.33 -1.68
C ARG A 44 -8.48 -0.03 -1.44
N PRO A 45 -7.97 -1.14 -1.99
CA PRO A 45 -6.59 -1.57 -1.74
C PRO A 45 -5.53 -0.52 -2.11
N ALA A 46 -5.75 0.23 -3.19
CA ALA A 46 -4.86 1.32 -3.60
C ALA A 46 -4.83 2.48 -2.59
N ALA A 47 -5.99 2.86 -2.05
CA ALA A 47 -6.08 3.89 -1.00
C ALA A 47 -5.40 3.43 0.30
N GLU A 48 -5.63 2.20 0.73
CA GLU A 48 -4.95 1.63 1.91
C GLU A 48 -3.43 1.57 1.72
N LEU A 49 -2.97 1.11 0.56
CA LEU A 49 -1.55 1.09 0.24
C LEU A 49 -0.93 2.50 0.25
N ALA A 50 -1.62 3.48 -0.34
CA ALA A 50 -1.16 4.87 -0.34
C ALA A 50 -1.01 5.41 1.08
N ARG A 51 -1.99 5.18 1.97
CA ARG A 51 -1.89 5.57 3.39
C ARG A 51 -0.66 4.96 4.07
N ARG A 52 -0.41 3.66 3.87
CA ARG A 52 0.76 2.98 4.45
C ARG A 52 2.09 3.53 3.93
N LEU A 53 2.14 3.86 2.64
CA LEU A 53 3.33 4.46 2.02
C LEU A 53 3.59 5.87 2.54
N PHE A 54 2.55 6.72 2.62
CA PHE A 54 2.67 8.06 3.21
C PHE A 54 3.05 8.03 4.69
N ALA A 55 2.56 7.06 5.46
CA ALA A 55 2.91 6.90 6.87
C ALA A 55 4.42 6.66 7.12
N THR A 56 5.17 6.28 6.08
CA THR A 56 6.64 6.18 6.19
C THR A 56 7.34 7.55 6.24
N GLY A 57 6.65 8.64 5.84
CA GLY A 57 7.23 9.98 5.71
C GLY A 57 8.14 10.16 4.49
N ARG A 58 8.33 9.13 3.66
CA ARG A 58 9.31 9.10 2.57
C ARG A 58 8.73 9.26 1.18
N VAL A 59 7.41 9.39 1.08
CA VAL A 59 6.66 9.36 -0.17
C VAL A 59 5.95 10.68 -0.38
N ALA A 60 6.14 11.28 -1.55
CA ALA A 60 5.49 12.52 -1.97
C ALA A 60 4.18 12.24 -2.72
N ALA A 61 4.13 11.18 -3.54
CA ALA A 61 2.92 10.80 -4.27
C ALA A 61 2.90 9.30 -4.58
N VAL A 62 1.69 8.76 -4.76
CA VAL A 62 1.46 7.36 -5.13
C VAL A 62 0.51 7.31 -6.32
N HIS A 63 0.91 6.58 -7.36
CA HIS A 63 0.06 6.28 -8.50
C HIS A 63 -0.06 4.76 -8.67
N VAL A 64 -1.29 4.26 -8.83
CA VAL A 64 -1.58 2.83 -8.98
C VAL A 64 -2.37 2.59 -10.25
N TYR A 65 -1.89 1.67 -11.07
CA TYR A 65 -2.60 1.19 -12.25
C TYR A 65 -2.40 -0.32 -12.39
N ALA A 66 -3.50 -1.07 -12.38
CA ALA A 66 -3.51 -2.53 -12.38
C ALA A 66 -2.58 -3.08 -11.29
N ASN A 67 -1.50 -3.76 -11.68
CA ASN A 67 -0.49 -4.36 -10.80
C ASN A 67 0.79 -3.52 -10.68
N ILE A 68 0.77 -2.26 -11.10
CA ILE A 68 1.90 -1.34 -11.07
C ILE A 68 1.64 -0.24 -10.05
N VAL A 69 2.57 -0.07 -9.12
CA VAL A 69 2.58 1.01 -8.14
C VAL A 69 3.79 1.89 -8.42
N THR A 70 3.55 3.11 -8.87
CA THR A 70 4.58 4.13 -9.06
C THR A 70 4.59 5.02 -7.82
N VAL A 71 5.76 5.20 -7.22
CA VAL A 71 5.95 6.02 -6.04
C VAL A 71 6.91 7.15 -6.38
N GLU A 72 6.48 8.37 -6.09
CA GLU A 72 7.37 9.53 -6.05
C GLU A 72 7.90 9.67 -4.62
N LEU A 73 9.22 9.63 -4.48
CA LEU A 73 9.92 9.77 -3.21
C LEU A 73 9.95 11.25 -2.80
N ALA A 74 9.84 11.50 -1.50
CA ALA A 74 10.13 12.82 -0.97
C ALA A 74 11.60 13.20 -1.24
N LYS A 75 11.88 14.51 -1.28
CA LYS A 75 13.20 15.01 -1.66
C LYS A 75 14.30 14.47 -0.74
N GLY A 76 15.27 13.77 -1.31
CA GLY A 76 16.42 13.20 -0.58
C GLY A 76 16.15 11.83 0.04
N GLU A 77 14.94 11.28 -0.11
CA GLU A 77 14.58 9.97 0.43
C GLU A 77 14.94 8.81 -0.51
N SER A 78 14.98 7.61 0.06
CA SER A 78 15.28 6.36 -0.64
C SER A 78 14.06 5.44 -0.70
N SER A 79 13.98 4.61 -1.74
CA SER A 79 12.98 3.54 -1.88
C SER A 79 13.20 2.35 -0.94
N ALA A 80 14.32 2.31 -0.21
CA ALA A 80 14.69 1.19 0.66
C ALA A 80 13.55 0.76 1.61
N GLY A 81 13.12 -0.48 1.52
CA GLY A 81 12.05 -1.06 2.36
C GLY A 81 10.62 -0.67 1.95
N LEU A 82 10.40 0.22 0.98
CA LEU A 82 9.04 0.51 0.49
C LEU A 82 8.41 -0.71 -0.20
N GLY A 83 9.23 -1.56 -0.84
CA GLY A 83 8.77 -2.83 -1.39
C GLY A 83 8.12 -3.75 -0.34
N ASP A 84 8.59 -3.72 0.91
CA ASP A 84 8.01 -4.53 1.98
C ASP A 84 6.65 -4.02 2.44
N VAL A 85 6.43 -2.71 2.40
CA VAL A 85 5.10 -2.12 2.64
C VAL A 85 4.09 -2.66 1.62
N VAL A 86 4.49 -2.70 0.35
CA VAL A 86 3.68 -3.23 -0.75
C VAL A 86 3.43 -4.74 -0.58
N ARG A 87 4.46 -5.53 -0.27
CA ARG A 87 4.37 -6.99 -0.05
C ARG A 87 3.38 -7.36 1.05
N ASN A 88 3.34 -6.54 2.10
CA ASN A 88 2.51 -6.80 3.29
C ASN A 88 1.09 -6.22 3.19
N LEU A 89 0.65 -5.71 2.02
CA LEU A 89 -0.68 -5.12 1.87
C LEU A 89 -1.81 -6.06 2.36
N TYR A 90 -1.78 -7.33 1.95
CA TYR A 90 -2.78 -8.35 2.32
C TYR A 90 -2.35 -9.25 3.49
N ARG A 91 -1.30 -8.87 4.21
CA ARG A 91 -0.86 -9.62 5.38
C ARG A 91 -1.72 -9.22 6.58
N TYR A 92 -2.62 -10.11 6.96
CA TYR A 92 -3.46 -9.93 8.15
C TYR A 92 -2.64 -10.02 9.44
N TRP A 93 -1.80 -11.05 9.59
CA TRP A 93 -1.02 -11.28 10.80
C TRP A 93 0.42 -10.74 10.70
N HIS A 94 0.79 -9.79 11.57
CA HIS A 94 2.18 -9.35 11.75
C HIS A 94 2.65 -9.56 13.20
N ALA A 95 3.97 -9.55 13.41
CA ALA A 95 4.52 -9.68 14.76
C ALA A 95 3.98 -8.55 15.66
N GLY A 96 3.58 -8.90 16.89
CA GLY A 96 3.01 -7.95 17.86
C GLY A 96 1.50 -7.72 17.74
N MET A 97 0.79 -8.30 16.77
CA MET A 97 -0.67 -8.34 16.81
C MET A 97 -1.14 -9.28 17.94
N GLN A 98 -2.20 -8.88 18.64
CA GLN A 98 -2.91 -9.74 19.58
C GLN A 98 -4.15 -10.29 18.90
N PRO A 99 -4.47 -11.59 19.06
CA PRO A 99 -5.67 -12.15 18.43
C PRO A 99 -6.90 -11.41 18.94
N PRO A 100 -7.87 -11.09 18.06
CA PRO A 100 -9.14 -10.58 18.52
C PRO A 100 -9.74 -11.56 19.52
N THR A 101 -10.27 -11.03 20.61
CA THR A 101 -10.99 -11.82 21.61
C THR A 101 -12.37 -12.18 21.08
N PHE A 102 -13.05 -13.13 21.72
CA PHE A 102 -14.41 -13.51 21.31
C PHE A 102 -15.39 -12.34 21.36
N ASP A 103 -15.19 -11.40 22.29
CA ASP A 103 -16.02 -10.20 22.44
C ASP A 103 -15.86 -9.24 21.25
N ASP A 104 -14.68 -9.19 20.61
CA ASP A 104 -14.41 -8.35 19.43
C ASP A 104 -15.03 -8.90 18.13
N LEU A 105 -15.46 -10.17 18.13
CA LEU A 105 -15.97 -10.88 16.95
C LEU A 105 -17.50 -10.90 16.88
N GLN A 106 -18.18 -10.32 17.86
CA GLN A 106 -19.64 -10.22 17.82
C GLN A 106 -20.06 -9.21 16.74
N PRO A 107 -20.95 -9.59 15.80
CA PRO A 107 -21.49 -8.64 14.84
C PRO A 107 -22.22 -7.53 15.60
N GLU A 108 -22.06 -6.27 15.16
CA GLU A 108 -22.88 -5.16 15.67
C GLU A 108 -24.35 -5.52 15.44
N GLU A 109 -25.12 -5.70 16.51
CA GLU A 109 -26.57 -5.92 16.42
C GLU A 109 -27.20 -4.73 15.70
N GLU A 110 -27.77 -4.97 14.51
CA GLU A 110 -28.57 -3.98 13.79
C GLU A 110 -29.79 -3.62 14.64
N ALA A 111 -29.84 -2.36 15.11
CA ALA A 111 -30.91 -1.81 15.95
C ALA A 111 -32.16 -1.39 15.17
#